data_AF-A0A674F2N3-F1
#
_entry.id   AF-A0A674F2N3-F1
#
_cell.length_a   1.000
_cell.length_b   1.000
_cell.length_c   1.000
_cell.angle_alpha   90.00
_cell.angle_beta   90.00
_cell.angle_gamma   90.00
#
_symmetry.space_group_name_H-M   'P 1'
#
loop_
_entity.id
_entity.type
_entity.pdbx_description
1 polymer ?
#
loop_
_entity_poly.entity_id
_entity_poly.type
_entity_poly.pdbx_seq_one_letter_code
_entity_poly.pdbx_strand_id
1 'polypeptide(L)'
;MTCLNLLKKKADALSMRFRQILRKIIETKTLMGEVMREAAFSLAEAKFAAGDFSTTVIQNVNKAQVKVRAKKDNVAGVTLPVFEHYQEGGDSYELTGLARGGEQLSRLKRNYAKAVELLVELASLQTSFVTLDQAIKITNRRVNAIEHVIIPRIERTLSYIITELDEREREEFYRLKKIQEKKKQMRERTEKEIAARLAKLGPIAEPSNMLMEETDQDLLFE
;
A
#
# COMPACT_ATOMS: atom_id res chain seq x y z
N MET A 1 14.11 6.28 -7.91
CA MET A 1 12.90 5.43 -7.90
C MET A 1 12.10 5.74 -6.64
N THR A 2 11.12 6.64 -6.74
CA THR A 2 10.33 7.10 -5.57
C THR A 2 9.44 5.98 -5.03
N CYS A 3 9.21 5.95 -3.72
CA CYS A 3 8.35 4.98 -3.02
C CYS A 3 6.94 4.88 -3.64
N LEU A 4 6.42 6.02 -4.14
CA LEU A 4 5.16 6.11 -4.88
C LEU A 4 5.14 5.21 -6.13
N ASN A 5 6.22 5.23 -6.93
CA ASN A 5 6.32 4.43 -8.14
C ASN A 5 6.36 2.92 -7.81
N LEU A 6 6.98 2.55 -6.69
CA LEU A 6 6.99 1.17 -6.20
C LEU A 6 5.59 0.68 -5.80
N LEU A 7 4.83 1.51 -5.07
CA LEU A 7 3.45 1.22 -4.68
C LEU A 7 2.52 1.10 -5.89
N LYS A 8 2.72 1.94 -6.90
CA LYS A 8 1.97 1.89 -8.16
C LYS A 8 2.23 0.60 -8.93
N LYS A 9 3.51 0.21 -9.09
CA LYS A 9 3.89 -1.08 -9.70
C LYS A 9 3.31 -2.28 -8.93
N LYS A 10 3.30 -2.23 -7.61
CA LYS A 10 2.65 -3.27 -6.77
C LYS A 10 1.14 -3.35 -7.03
N ALA A 11 0.47 -2.20 -7.10
CA ALA A 11 -0.98 -2.13 -7.38
C ALA A 11 -1.32 -2.65 -8.79
N ASP A 12 -0.48 -2.35 -9.79
CA ASP A 12 -0.66 -2.85 -11.16
C ASP A 12 -0.51 -4.38 -11.23
N ALA A 13 0.50 -4.94 -10.56
CA ALA A 13 0.70 -6.39 -10.48
C ALA A 13 -0.48 -7.10 -9.80
N LEU A 14 -0.99 -6.53 -8.69
CA LEU A 14 -2.19 -7.04 -8.01
C LEU A 14 -3.44 -6.96 -8.91
N SER A 15 -3.61 -5.86 -9.63
CA SER A 15 -4.74 -5.67 -10.54
C SER A 15 -4.71 -6.64 -11.72
N MET A 16 -3.52 -6.97 -12.24
CA MET A 16 -3.37 -8.00 -13.28
C MET A 16 -3.79 -9.37 -12.77
N ARG A 17 -3.33 -9.77 -11.57
CA ARG A 17 -3.74 -11.03 -10.93
C ARG A 17 -5.22 -11.07 -10.60
N PHE A 18 -5.79 -9.95 -10.14
CA PHE A 18 -7.22 -9.81 -9.88
C PHE A 18 -8.07 -10.12 -11.12
N ARG A 19 -7.69 -9.56 -12.28
CA ARG A 19 -8.39 -9.83 -13.55
C ARG A 19 -8.27 -11.28 -14.00
N GLN A 20 -7.12 -11.92 -13.79
CA GLN A 20 -6.93 -13.35 -14.09
C GLN A 20 -7.85 -14.22 -13.22
N ILE A 21 -7.92 -13.94 -11.91
CA ILE A 21 -8.79 -14.65 -10.98
C ILE A 21 -10.26 -14.41 -11.34
N LEU A 22 -10.65 -13.19 -11.71
CA LEU A 22 -12.03 -12.88 -12.12
C LEU A 22 -12.47 -13.72 -13.32
N ARG A 23 -11.63 -13.83 -14.36
CA ARG A 23 -11.94 -14.68 -15.52
C ARG A 23 -12.11 -16.14 -15.11
N LYS A 24 -11.17 -16.65 -14.30
CA LYS A 24 -11.22 -18.03 -13.80
C LYS A 24 -12.48 -18.30 -12.96
N ILE A 25 -12.91 -17.34 -12.13
CA ILE A 25 -14.15 -17.45 -11.36
C ILE A 25 -15.37 -17.57 -12.28
N ILE A 26 -15.44 -16.79 -13.36
CA ILE A 26 -16.57 -16.85 -14.29
C ILE A 26 -16.60 -18.21 -14.98
N GLU A 27 -15.46 -18.68 -15.49
CA GLU A 27 -15.33 -19.99 -16.14
C GLU A 27 -15.68 -21.15 -15.19
N THR A 28 -15.14 -21.16 -13.97
CA THR A 28 -15.44 -22.19 -12.98
C THR A 28 -16.89 -22.13 -12.51
N LYS A 29 -17.50 -20.93 -12.44
CA LYS A 29 -18.90 -20.78 -12.06
C LYS A 29 -19.86 -21.31 -13.13
N THR A 30 -19.54 -21.12 -14.41
CA THR A 30 -20.31 -21.72 -15.51
C THR A 30 -20.19 -23.24 -15.50
N LEU A 31 -18.97 -23.77 -15.35
CA LEU A 31 -18.71 -25.21 -15.25
C LEU A 31 -19.43 -25.84 -14.05
N MET A 32 -19.37 -25.19 -12.88
CA MET A 32 -20.09 -25.63 -11.68
C MET A 32 -21.60 -25.74 -11.92
N GLY A 33 -22.18 -24.80 -12.66
CA GLY A 33 -23.60 -24.83 -13.01
C GLY A 33 -23.99 -26.05 -13.85
N GLU A 34 -23.12 -26.50 -14.74
CA GLU A 34 -23.32 -27.71 -15.54
C GLU A 34 -23.16 -28.98 -14.71
N VAL A 35 -22.09 -29.08 -13.92
CA VAL A 35 -21.82 -30.25 -13.06
C VAL A 35 -22.90 -30.42 -11.99
N MET A 36 -23.40 -29.33 -11.42
CA MET A 36 -24.52 -29.41 -10.46
C MET A 36 -25.84 -29.80 -11.12
N ARG A 37 -26.07 -29.40 -12.36
CA ARG A 37 -27.25 -29.84 -13.12
C ARG A 37 -27.19 -31.35 -13.38
N GLU A 38 -26.03 -31.86 -13.78
CA GLU A 38 -25.80 -33.30 -13.96
C GLU A 38 -25.97 -34.07 -12.64
N ALA A 39 -25.40 -33.57 -11.54
CA ALA A 39 -25.54 -34.18 -10.22
C ALA A 39 -27.01 -34.22 -9.76
N ALA A 40 -27.77 -33.14 -9.97
CA ALA A 40 -29.20 -33.08 -9.66
C ALA A 40 -30.02 -34.06 -10.52
N PHE A 41 -29.64 -34.25 -11.77
CA PHE A 41 -30.29 -35.24 -12.65
C PHE A 41 -29.99 -36.68 -12.18
N SER A 42 -28.73 -36.98 -11.83
CA SER A 42 -28.37 -38.28 -11.23
C SER A 42 -29.11 -38.55 -9.92
N LEU A 43 -29.44 -37.50 -9.15
CA LEU A 43 -30.26 -37.64 -7.94
C LEU A 43 -31.67 -38.09 -8.28
N ALA A 44 -32.28 -37.51 -9.32
CA ALA A 44 -33.60 -37.94 -9.80
C ALA A 44 -33.59 -39.38 -10.30
N GLU A 45 -32.57 -39.79 -11.07
CA GLU A 45 -32.38 -41.19 -11.50
C GLU A 45 -32.27 -42.14 -10.31
N ALA A 46 -31.45 -41.79 -9.32
CA ALA A 46 -31.28 -42.59 -8.11
C ALA A 46 -32.59 -42.71 -7.32
N LYS A 47 -33.36 -41.61 -7.17
CA LYS A 47 -34.67 -41.63 -6.50
C LYS A 47 -35.69 -42.50 -7.21
N PHE A 48 -35.68 -42.49 -8.54
CA PHE A 48 -36.55 -43.34 -9.34
C PHE A 48 -36.20 -44.83 -9.16
N ALA A 49 -34.90 -45.17 -9.15
CA ALA A 49 -34.45 -46.56 -9.07
C ALA A 49 -34.51 -47.17 -7.66
N ALA A 50 -34.11 -46.40 -6.63
CA ALA A 50 -33.96 -46.88 -5.26
C ALA A 50 -35.13 -46.49 -4.34
N GLY A 51 -36.06 -45.65 -4.79
CA GLY A 51 -37.12 -45.08 -3.96
C GLY A 51 -36.62 -43.95 -3.07
N ASP A 52 -37.29 -43.72 -1.93
CA ASP A 52 -36.90 -42.67 -1.01
C ASP A 52 -35.81 -43.14 -0.03
N PHE A 53 -34.55 -42.82 -0.35
CA PHE A 53 -33.39 -43.06 0.51
C PHE A 53 -32.93 -41.81 1.26
N SER A 54 -33.65 -40.69 1.13
CA SER A 54 -33.22 -39.39 1.68
C SER A 54 -33.17 -39.39 3.21
N THR A 55 -34.17 -39.97 3.86
CA THR A 55 -34.26 -40.10 5.32
C THR A 55 -33.14 -40.97 5.88
N THR A 56 -32.85 -42.11 5.24
CA THR A 56 -31.78 -43.02 5.62
C THR A 56 -30.39 -42.38 5.54
N VAL A 57 -30.15 -41.56 4.50
CA VAL A 57 -28.88 -40.84 4.36
C VAL A 57 -28.73 -39.76 5.43
N ILE A 58 -29.80 -38.99 5.70
CA ILE A 58 -29.78 -37.90 6.69
C ILE A 58 -29.60 -38.45 8.11
N GLN A 59 -30.22 -39.58 8.44
CA GLN A 59 -30.12 -40.20 9.76
C GLN A 59 -28.75 -40.85 10.02
N ASN A 60 -28.08 -41.35 8.98
CA ASN A 60 -26.81 -42.07 9.10
C ASN A 60 -25.56 -41.19 8.94
N VAL A 61 -25.66 -39.87 9.16
CA VAL A 61 -24.50 -38.96 9.13
C VAL A 61 -23.73 -39.03 10.45
N ASN A 62 -22.50 -39.56 10.44
CA ASN A 62 -21.64 -39.61 11.62
C ASN A 62 -20.33 -38.81 11.45
N LYS A 63 -19.47 -39.22 10.51
CA LYS A 63 -18.21 -38.54 10.20
C LYS A 63 -18.17 -38.06 8.74
N ALA A 64 -17.58 -36.89 8.51
CA ALA A 64 -17.38 -36.36 7.17
C ALA A 64 -16.23 -37.09 6.46
N GLN A 65 -16.50 -37.62 5.26
CA GLN A 65 -15.52 -38.26 4.40
C GLN A 65 -14.62 -37.23 3.70
N VAL A 66 -15.19 -36.08 3.32
CA VAL A 66 -14.47 -34.97 2.66
C VAL A 66 -14.31 -33.84 3.66
N LYS A 67 -13.06 -33.40 3.86
CA LYS A 67 -12.68 -32.27 4.70
C LYS A 67 -11.92 -31.23 3.87
N VAL A 68 -11.89 -30.00 4.36
CA VAL A 68 -11.20 -28.89 3.72
C VAL A 68 -10.11 -28.38 4.65
N ARG A 69 -8.89 -28.21 4.13
CA ARG A 69 -7.76 -27.62 4.84
C ARG A 69 -7.49 -26.22 4.29
N ALA A 70 -7.31 -25.26 5.20
CA ALA A 70 -6.87 -23.92 4.82
C ALA A 70 -5.34 -23.88 4.69
N LYS A 71 -4.86 -23.36 3.57
CA LYS A 71 -3.46 -23.07 3.27
C LYS A 71 -3.32 -21.59 2.95
N LYS A 72 -2.12 -21.06 3.18
CA LYS A 72 -1.80 -19.66 2.89
C LYS A 72 -0.94 -19.61 1.63
N ASP A 73 -1.37 -18.84 0.65
CA ASP A 73 -0.60 -18.51 -0.54
C ASP A 73 -0.17 -17.04 -0.49
N ASN A 74 1.01 -16.68 -1.00
CA ASN A 74 1.52 -15.31 -0.96
C ASN A 74 1.67 -14.76 -2.36
N VAL A 75 0.86 -13.76 -2.70
CA VAL A 75 0.90 -13.10 -4.01
C VAL A 75 1.24 -11.63 -3.81
N ALA A 76 2.41 -11.23 -4.32
CA ALA A 76 2.90 -9.85 -4.27
C ALA A 76 2.86 -9.22 -2.85
N GLY A 77 3.11 -10.02 -1.81
CA GLY A 77 3.13 -9.57 -0.41
C GLY A 77 1.73 -9.41 0.21
N VAL A 78 0.70 -10.04 -0.36
CA VAL A 78 -0.63 -10.22 0.23
C VAL A 78 -0.84 -11.72 0.44
N THR A 79 -1.16 -12.12 1.68
CA THR A 79 -1.46 -13.52 2.01
C THR A 79 -2.91 -13.84 1.67
N LEU A 80 -3.11 -14.73 0.70
CA LEU A 80 -4.41 -15.23 0.27
C LEU A 80 -4.70 -16.56 0.97
N PRO A 81 -5.89 -16.74 1.57
CA PRO A 81 -6.33 -18.04 2.04
C PRO A 81 -6.78 -18.88 0.85
N VAL A 82 -6.14 -20.05 0.67
CA VAL A 82 -6.52 -21.04 -0.33
C VAL A 82 -7.00 -22.31 0.37
N PHE A 83 -8.04 -22.93 -0.18
CA PHE A 83 -8.59 -24.17 0.36
C PHE A 83 -8.10 -25.37 -0.45
N GLU A 84 -7.62 -26.41 0.24
CA GLU A 84 -7.29 -27.71 -0.35
C GLU A 84 -8.32 -28.75 0.12
N HIS A 85 -8.81 -29.57 -0.81
CA HIS A 85 -9.69 -30.69 -0.47
C HIS A 85 -8.84 -31.85 0.07
N TYR A 86 -9.31 -32.52 1.13
CA TYR A 86 -8.68 -33.71 1.69
C TYR A 86 -9.75 -34.75 1.98
N GLN A 87 -9.57 -35.95 1.44
CA GLN A 87 -10.46 -37.09 1.73
C GLN A 87 -9.85 -37.90 2.88
N GLU A 88 -10.60 -38.01 3.97
CA GLU A 88 -10.18 -38.72 5.17
C GLU A 88 -11.24 -39.78 5.52
N GLY A 89 -11.07 -40.99 4.99
CA GLY A 89 -11.87 -42.15 5.40
C GLY A 89 -12.36 -43.05 4.26
N GLY A 90 -12.81 -44.25 4.65
CA GLY A 90 -13.53 -45.19 3.78
C GLY A 90 -15.02 -44.81 3.62
N ASP A 91 -15.67 -45.40 2.61
CA ASP A 91 -17.05 -45.09 2.24
C ASP A 91 -18.03 -45.54 3.33
N SER A 92 -18.50 -44.61 4.16
CA SER A 92 -19.46 -44.89 5.24
C SER A 92 -20.85 -45.30 4.74
N TYR A 93 -21.09 -45.20 3.43
CA TYR A 93 -22.37 -45.51 2.78
C TYR A 93 -22.26 -46.68 1.80
N GLU A 94 -21.22 -47.52 1.89
CA GLU A 94 -21.02 -48.68 1.00
C GLU A 94 -22.20 -49.67 1.06
N LEU A 95 -22.87 -49.77 2.22
CA LEU A 95 -24.04 -50.64 2.42
C LEU A 95 -25.38 -50.03 1.95
N THR A 96 -25.42 -48.75 1.58
CA THR A 96 -26.67 -48.11 1.14
C THR A 96 -26.99 -48.49 -0.31
N GLY A 97 -28.21 -48.99 -0.57
CA GLY A 97 -28.65 -49.36 -1.92
C GLY A 97 -28.34 -50.80 -2.36
N LEU A 98 -27.87 -51.68 -1.47
CA LEU A 98 -27.63 -53.10 -1.76
C LEU A 98 -28.90 -53.87 -2.20
N ALA A 99 -30.08 -53.44 -1.74
CA ALA A 99 -31.33 -54.10 -2.09
C ALA A 99 -31.81 -53.74 -3.51
N ARG A 100 -31.74 -52.46 -3.90
CA ARG A 100 -32.11 -51.93 -5.23
C ARG A 100 -31.36 -50.61 -5.52
N GLY A 101 -30.89 -50.44 -6.76
CA GLY A 101 -30.38 -49.14 -7.24
C GLY A 101 -28.97 -48.74 -6.80
N GLY A 102 -28.17 -49.66 -6.23
CA GLY A 102 -26.80 -49.38 -5.76
C GLY A 102 -25.86 -48.79 -6.82
N GLU A 103 -25.99 -49.20 -8.09
CA GLU A 103 -25.19 -48.63 -9.19
C GLU A 103 -25.52 -47.15 -9.43
N GLN A 104 -26.81 -46.79 -9.43
CA GLN A 104 -27.23 -45.39 -9.58
C GLN A 104 -26.80 -44.54 -8.38
N LEU A 105 -26.80 -45.11 -7.18
CA LEU A 105 -26.30 -44.43 -5.98
C LEU A 105 -24.77 -44.23 -6.02
N SER A 106 -24.01 -45.20 -6.54
CA SER A 106 -22.57 -45.05 -6.75
C SER A 106 -22.25 -43.95 -7.76
N ARG A 107 -23.02 -43.90 -8.87
CA ARG A 107 -22.92 -42.82 -9.86
C ARG A 107 -23.25 -41.46 -9.26
N LEU A 108 -24.31 -41.38 -8.45
CA LEU A 108 -24.69 -40.18 -7.70
C LEU A 108 -23.54 -39.70 -6.81
N LYS A 109 -22.96 -40.60 -6.00
CA LYS A 109 -21.82 -40.27 -5.12
C LYS A 109 -20.65 -39.70 -5.90
N ARG A 110 -20.28 -40.30 -7.04
CA ARG A 110 -19.17 -39.81 -7.88
C ARG A 110 -19.45 -38.41 -8.44
N ASN A 111 -20.68 -38.17 -8.91
CA ASN A 111 -21.08 -36.87 -9.47
C ASN A 111 -21.10 -35.78 -8.39
N TYR A 112 -21.64 -36.07 -7.20
CA TYR A 112 -21.61 -35.13 -6.08
C TYR A 112 -20.20 -34.92 -5.51
N ALA A 113 -19.34 -35.95 -5.48
CA ALA A 113 -17.95 -35.80 -5.06
C ALA A 113 -17.19 -34.81 -5.97
N LYS A 114 -17.33 -34.96 -7.30
CA LYS A 114 -16.77 -34.01 -8.28
C LYS A 114 -17.36 -32.60 -8.12
N ALA A 115 -18.66 -32.49 -7.85
CA ALA A 115 -19.30 -31.20 -7.62
C ALA A 115 -18.77 -30.49 -6.36
N VAL A 116 -18.54 -31.23 -5.27
CA VAL A 116 -17.95 -30.71 -4.03
C VAL A 116 -16.50 -30.28 -4.25
N GLU A 117 -15.71 -31.05 -5.00
CA GLU A 117 -14.33 -30.67 -5.36
C GLU A 117 -14.30 -29.32 -6.09
N LEU A 118 -15.12 -29.15 -7.13
CA LEU A 118 -15.25 -27.89 -7.86
C LEU A 118 -15.77 -26.73 -6.99
N LEU A 119 -16.68 -27.00 -6.05
CA LEU A 119 -17.16 -26.00 -5.10
C LEU A 119 -16.06 -25.51 -4.16
N VAL A 120 -15.20 -26.41 -3.68
CA VAL A 120 -14.06 -26.05 -2.82
C VAL A 120 -13.07 -25.18 -3.60
N GLU A 121 -12.77 -25.53 -4.86
CA GLU A 121 -11.94 -24.69 -5.73
C GLU A 121 -12.55 -23.31 -5.96
N LEU A 122 -13.85 -23.24 -6.25
CA LEU A 122 -14.55 -21.97 -6.47
C LEU A 122 -14.54 -21.12 -5.20
N ALA A 123 -14.79 -21.71 -4.03
CA ALA A 123 -14.76 -21.02 -2.74
C ALA A 123 -13.36 -20.47 -2.43
N SER A 124 -12.31 -21.22 -2.80
CA SER A 124 -10.90 -20.78 -2.69
C SER A 124 -10.65 -19.52 -3.53
N LEU A 125 -11.10 -19.53 -4.79
CA LEU A 125 -10.99 -18.38 -5.68
C LEU A 125 -11.81 -17.17 -5.19
N GLN A 126 -13.03 -17.39 -4.70
CA GLN A 126 -13.90 -16.32 -4.19
C GLN A 126 -13.34 -15.66 -2.93
N THR A 127 -12.84 -16.47 -1.99
CA THR A 127 -12.25 -15.94 -0.74
C THR A 127 -10.96 -15.18 -1.04
N SER A 128 -10.13 -15.71 -1.94
CA SER A 128 -8.94 -15.01 -2.44
C SER A 128 -9.30 -13.71 -3.16
N PHE A 129 -10.40 -13.68 -3.91
CA PHE A 129 -10.86 -12.50 -4.62
C PHE A 129 -11.28 -11.36 -3.68
N VAL A 130 -12.05 -11.65 -2.63
CA VAL A 130 -12.51 -10.63 -1.66
C VAL A 130 -11.33 -10.04 -0.89
N THR A 131 -10.40 -10.89 -0.44
CA THR A 131 -9.20 -10.43 0.28
C THR A 131 -8.27 -9.60 -0.61
N LEU A 132 -8.11 -9.98 -1.87
CA LEU A 132 -7.28 -9.25 -2.84
C LEU A 132 -7.91 -7.91 -3.23
N ASP A 133 -9.22 -7.83 -3.45
CA ASP A 133 -9.94 -6.58 -3.71
C ASP A 133 -9.72 -5.56 -2.58
N GLN A 134 -9.84 -6.00 -1.33
CA GLN A 134 -9.62 -5.13 -0.18
C GLN A 134 -8.17 -4.63 -0.11
N ALA A 135 -7.19 -5.49 -0.43
CA ALA A 135 -5.79 -5.12 -0.47
C ALA A 135 -5.49 -4.08 -1.58
N ILE A 136 -6.11 -4.22 -2.77
CA ILE A 136 -6.01 -3.24 -3.85
C ILE A 136 -6.60 -1.90 -3.39
N LYS A 137 -7.80 -1.89 -2.82
CA LYS A 137 -8.46 -0.67 -2.32
C LYS A 137 -7.62 0.06 -1.27
N ILE A 138 -6.99 -0.67 -0.34
CA ILE A 138 -6.10 -0.06 0.66
C ILE A 138 -4.86 0.54 -0.02
N THR A 139 -4.27 -0.16 -0.99
CA THR A 139 -3.07 0.31 -1.69
C THR A 139 -3.38 1.57 -2.52
N ASN A 140 -4.49 1.59 -3.27
CA ASN A 140 -4.91 2.77 -4.04
C ASN A 140 -5.23 3.96 -3.14
N ARG A 141 -5.90 3.75 -2.00
CA ARG A 141 -6.13 4.82 -1.02
C ARG A 141 -4.82 5.40 -0.47
N ARG A 142 -3.83 4.55 -0.19
CA ARG A 142 -2.50 4.99 0.26
C ARG A 142 -1.77 5.81 -0.81
N VAL A 143 -1.81 5.35 -2.06
CA VAL A 143 -1.24 6.09 -3.20
C VAL A 143 -1.90 7.48 -3.32
N ASN A 144 -3.23 7.55 -3.32
CA ASN A 144 -3.95 8.82 -3.41
C ASN A 144 -3.65 9.75 -2.23
N ALA A 145 -3.55 9.22 -1.00
CA ALA A 145 -3.20 10.00 0.18
C ALA A 145 -1.77 10.58 0.09
N ILE A 146 -0.84 9.83 -0.48
CA ILE A 146 0.52 10.33 -0.71
C ILE A 146 0.50 11.45 -1.75
N GLU A 147 -0.17 11.23 -2.89
CA GLU A 147 -0.21 12.18 -4.00
C GLU A 147 -0.92 13.49 -3.66
N HIS A 148 -2.07 13.42 -2.99
CA HIS A 148 -2.95 14.59 -2.83
C HIS A 148 -2.87 15.24 -1.44
N VAL A 149 -2.31 14.57 -0.43
CA VAL A 149 -2.25 15.10 0.94
C VAL A 149 -0.82 15.28 1.42
N ILE A 150 0.02 14.23 1.31
CA ILE A 150 1.36 14.26 1.89
C ILE A 150 2.31 15.12 1.03
N ILE A 151 2.37 14.89 -0.28
CA ILE A 151 3.24 15.66 -1.19
C ILE A 151 2.93 17.16 -1.09
N PRO A 152 1.68 17.64 -1.24
CA PRO A 152 1.38 19.06 -1.14
C PRO A 152 1.63 19.66 0.25
N ARG A 153 1.57 18.85 1.32
CA ARG A 153 1.89 19.33 2.67
C ARG A 153 3.39 19.51 2.87
N ILE A 154 4.20 18.58 2.34
CA ILE A 154 5.66 18.69 2.37
C ILE A 154 6.11 19.86 1.50
N GLU A 155 5.56 20.02 0.30
CA GLU A 155 5.88 21.13 -0.59
C GLU A 155 5.56 22.49 0.05
N ARG A 156 4.40 22.65 0.68
CA ARG A 156 4.07 23.87 1.44
C ARG A 156 5.05 24.15 2.58
N THR A 157 5.45 23.10 3.31
CA THR A 157 6.41 23.24 4.42
C THR A 157 7.78 23.64 3.89
N LEU A 158 8.19 23.07 2.74
CA LEU A 158 9.45 23.39 2.08
C LEU A 158 9.45 24.83 1.56
N SER A 159 8.36 25.28 0.94
CA SER A 159 8.22 26.69 0.53
C SER A 159 8.30 27.64 1.73
N TYR A 160 7.66 27.30 2.85
CA TYR A 160 7.74 28.10 4.07
C TYR A 160 9.19 28.20 4.60
N ILE A 161 9.92 27.08 4.66
CA ILE A 161 11.31 27.06 5.11
C ILE A 161 12.20 27.93 4.20
N ILE A 162 12.02 27.84 2.87
CA ILE A 162 12.78 28.65 1.92
C ILE A 162 12.50 30.14 2.15
N THR A 163 11.22 30.53 2.27
CA THR A 163 10.86 31.94 2.50
C THR A 163 11.42 32.47 3.82
N GLU A 164 11.40 31.69 4.90
CA GLU A 164 11.98 32.07 6.19
C GLU A 164 13.50 32.17 6.16
N LEU A 165 14.18 31.28 5.44
CA LEU A 165 15.64 31.36 5.25
C LEU A 165 16.01 32.60 4.43
N ASP A 166 15.32 32.85 3.32
CA ASP A 166 15.55 34.04 2.49
C ASP A 166 15.32 35.34 3.27
N GLU A 167 14.30 35.39 4.14
CA GLU A 167 14.04 36.58 4.96
C GLU A 167 15.12 36.77 6.04
N ARG A 168 15.60 35.70 6.67
CA ARG A 168 16.74 35.78 7.60
C ARG A 168 18.02 36.26 6.91
N GLU A 169 18.31 35.73 5.73
CA GLU A 169 19.45 36.18 4.91
C GLU A 169 19.30 37.65 4.53
N ARG A 170 18.08 38.09 4.19
CA ARG A 170 17.78 39.48 3.90
C ARG A 170 18.00 40.38 5.12
N GLU A 171 17.53 40.00 6.31
CA GLU A 171 17.78 40.75 7.55
C GLU A 171 19.27 40.88 7.89
N GLU A 172 20.03 39.79 7.75
CA GLU A 172 21.48 39.79 7.91
C GLU A 172 22.17 40.70 6.89
N PHE A 173 21.76 40.64 5.62
CA PHE A 173 22.28 41.50 4.58
C PHE A 173 22.03 42.99 4.85
N TYR A 174 20.82 43.35 5.33
CA TYR A 174 20.50 44.73 5.72
C TYR A 174 21.33 45.20 6.92
N ARG A 175 21.55 44.35 7.93
CA ARG A 175 22.41 44.66 9.09
C ARG A 175 23.84 44.95 8.65
N LEU A 176 24.43 44.08 7.82
CA LEU A 176 25.78 44.28 7.27
C LEU A 176 25.89 45.56 6.44
N LYS A 177 24.89 45.83 5.58
CA LYS A 177 24.86 47.05 4.77
C LYS A 177 24.84 48.32 5.63
N LYS A 178 24.03 48.36 6.69
CA LYS A 178 24.00 49.50 7.62
C LYS A 178 25.31 49.70 8.36
N ILE A 179 25.98 48.62 8.78
CA ILE A 179 27.31 48.70 9.42
C ILE A 179 28.33 49.29 8.45
N GLN A 180 28.33 48.84 7.20
CA GLN A 180 29.24 49.34 6.18
C GLN A 180 28.98 50.82 5.85
N GLU A 181 27.71 51.24 5.79
CA GLU A 181 27.32 52.63 5.58
C GLU A 181 27.73 53.53 6.76
N LYS A 182 27.54 53.07 8.00
CA LYS A 182 28.06 53.76 9.21
C LYS A 182 29.60 53.85 9.18
N LYS A 183 30.32 52.76 8.88
CA LYS A 183 31.79 52.77 8.76
C LYS A 183 32.26 53.74 7.66
N LYS A 184 31.51 53.88 6.56
CA LYS A 184 31.83 54.83 5.48
C LYS A 184 31.60 56.29 5.91
N GLN A 185 30.46 56.59 6.55
CA GLN A 185 30.18 57.95 7.06
C GLN A 185 31.18 58.39 8.13
N MET A 186 31.61 57.46 9.00
CA MET A 186 32.65 57.75 9.99
C MET A 186 33.99 58.05 9.33
N ARG A 187 34.41 57.26 8.32
CA ARG A 187 35.62 57.54 7.53
C ARG A 187 35.58 58.91 6.85
N GLU A 188 34.46 59.27 6.22
CA GLU A 188 34.30 60.59 5.59
C GLU A 188 34.32 61.73 6.62
N ARG A 189 33.84 61.52 7.86
CA ARG A 189 33.93 62.50 8.94
C ARG A 189 35.35 62.64 9.45
N THR A 190 36.05 61.53 9.70
CA THR A 190 37.45 61.55 10.14
C THR A 190 38.35 62.19 9.09
N GLU A 191 38.14 61.91 7.80
CA GLU A 191 38.88 62.56 6.71
C GLU A 191 38.64 64.07 6.66
N LYS A 192 37.39 64.52 6.88
CA LYS A 192 37.07 65.95 6.97
C LYS A 192 37.67 66.61 8.21
N GLU A 193 37.72 65.92 9.35
CA GLU A 193 38.35 66.42 10.58
C GLU A 193 39.87 66.49 10.43
N ILE A 194 40.50 65.48 9.82
CA ILE A 194 41.93 65.48 9.50
C ILE A 194 42.24 66.62 8.52
N ALA A 195 41.45 66.80 7.46
CA ALA A 195 41.62 67.91 6.52
C ALA A 195 41.42 69.29 7.18
N ALA A 196 40.44 69.44 8.08
CA ALA A 196 40.22 70.66 8.85
C ALA A 196 41.34 70.93 9.86
N ARG A 197 41.95 69.88 10.43
CA ARG A 197 43.11 69.97 11.33
C ARG A 197 44.38 70.32 10.55
N LEU A 198 44.55 69.75 9.35
CA LEU A 198 45.64 70.09 8.41
C LEU A 198 45.52 71.54 7.90
N ALA A 199 44.30 72.06 7.72
CA ALA A 199 44.07 73.45 7.35
C ALA A 199 44.30 74.44 8.51
N LYS A 200 44.23 73.99 9.76
CA LYS A 200 44.48 74.81 10.97
C LYS A 200 45.94 74.82 11.43
N LEU A 201 46.73 73.79 11.13
CA LEU A 201 48.17 73.76 11.37
C LEU A 201 48.93 74.05 10.08
N GLY A 202 49.50 75.25 9.97
CA GLY A 202 50.47 75.60 8.91
C GLY A 202 51.70 74.68 8.93
N PRO A 203 52.47 74.64 7.84
CA PRO A 203 53.40 73.55 7.54
C PRO A 203 54.61 73.62 8.48
N ILE A 204 54.60 72.88 9.59
CA ILE A 204 55.73 72.24 10.28
C ILE A 204 55.13 71.45 11.46
N ALA A 205 55.00 70.12 11.33
CA ALA A 205 55.05 69.14 12.43
C ALA A 205 55.12 67.72 11.84
N GLU A 206 56.00 66.89 12.40
CA GLU A 206 56.36 65.54 11.97
C GLU A 206 55.16 64.57 11.86
N PRO A 207 55.22 63.55 10.98
CA PRO A 207 54.13 62.60 10.82
C PRO A 207 54.06 61.66 12.03
N SER A 208 53.11 61.88 12.93
CA SER A 208 52.74 60.89 13.94
C SER A 208 52.12 59.67 13.26
N ASN A 209 52.71 58.49 13.50
CA ASN A 209 52.31 57.17 12.97
C ASN A 209 50.79 56.94 13.01
N MET A 210 50.13 57.02 11.86
CA MET A 210 48.68 56.79 11.67
C MET A 210 48.30 55.30 11.52
N LEU A 211 49.18 54.36 11.83
CA LEU A 211 49.00 52.93 11.56
C LEU A 211 48.58 52.07 12.77
N MET A 212 48.33 52.66 13.94
CA MET A 212 48.12 51.88 15.19
C MET A 212 46.76 52.03 15.88
N GLU A 213 45.73 52.53 15.20
CA GLU A 213 44.35 52.47 15.72
C GLU A 213 43.40 51.80 14.70
N GLU A 214 43.78 50.68 14.12
CA GLU A 214 42.81 49.69 13.61
C GLU A 214 42.44 48.69 14.72
N THR A 215 42.06 49.19 15.90
CA THR A 215 41.16 48.38 16.74
C THR A 215 39.76 48.58 16.17
N ASP A 216 39.33 47.64 15.31
CA ASP A 216 37.93 47.46 14.95
C ASP A 216 37.14 47.36 16.27
N GLN A 217 36.62 48.48 16.77
CA GLN A 217 35.64 48.47 17.84
C GLN A 217 34.39 47.82 17.25
N ASP A 218 34.09 46.61 17.69
CA ASP A 218 32.85 45.91 17.41
C ASP A 218 31.68 46.73 17.93
N LEU A 219 31.18 47.61 17.07
CA LEU A 219 29.92 48.34 17.23
C LEU A 219 28.76 47.38 16.95
N LEU A 220 28.62 46.36 17.79
CA LEU A 220 27.54 45.39 17.72
C LEU A 220 26.50 45.55 18.84
N PHE A 221 26.76 46.38 19.86
CA PHE A 221 25.79 46.63 20.94
C PHE A 221 25.89 48.05 21.51
N GLU A 222 25.10 48.96 20.94
CA GLU A 222 24.37 50.04 21.65
C GLU A 222 23.03 50.27 20.94
#